data_AF-A0A353ZP76-F1
#
_entry.id   AF-A0A353ZP76-F1
#
_cell.length_a   1.000
_cell.length_b   1.000
_cell.length_c   1.000
_cell.angle_alpha   90.00
_cell.angle_beta   90.00
_cell.angle_gamma   90.00
#
_symmetry.space_group_name_H-M   'P 1'
#
loop_
_entity.id
_entity.type
_entity.pdbx_description
1 polymer ?
#
loop_
_entity_poly.entity_id
_entity_poly.type
_entity_poly.pdbx_seq_one_letter_code
_entity_poly.pdbx_strand_id
1 'polypeptide(L)'
;MHVPATFCSIIPPYLLRRLARLDAPQFSGAARAAKEALIHVRSVHAARTAAAPAIPPGVRDVQPALPNRSIYDAAGSENLPGKPVRKEGEPESGDVSADEAYDGLGHTHRLYAEVFGRNSIDGRGLPLDATVHFGKLYDNAFWDGRQMVFGDGDGEVFERFTRSLSVIGHELTHGVTQHTAGMAYRNQAGALNESMSDVFGALVEQYSKQESAKEASWLIGEGLFTAQVEGSALRSLRAPGTAYDDDVLGKDPQPDSMDSYVRTSADNGGVHINSGIPNRAFYLTADSLGGNAWDAPGRIWYNTLTGGTMPATATFSVFARATAASAVELFGTGSPEHDAVRQAWETVKVKL
;
A
#
# COMPACT_ATOMS: atom_id res chain seq x y z
N MET A 1 17.01 19.43 -16.85
CA MET A 1 16.91 17.96 -16.81
C MET A 1 15.51 17.60 -16.36
N HIS A 2 14.70 17.00 -17.23
CA HIS A 2 13.36 16.52 -16.87
C HIS A 2 13.52 15.33 -15.91
N VAL A 3 13.12 15.50 -14.65
CA VAL A 3 12.94 14.38 -13.73
C VAL A 3 11.68 13.65 -14.21
N PRO A 4 11.75 12.37 -14.62
CA PRO A 4 10.57 11.64 -15.08
C PRO A 4 9.56 11.48 -13.94
N ALA A 5 8.29 11.61 -14.29
CA ALA A 5 7.15 11.55 -13.39
C ALA A 5 7.06 10.25 -12.58
N THR A 6 6.75 10.37 -11.29
CA THR A 6 6.55 9.32 -10.30
C THR A 6 5.06 9.05 -10.04
N PHE A 7 4.56 7.92 -10.53
CA PHE A 7 3.17 7.42 -10.42
C PHE A 7 2.96 6.75 -9.07
N CYS A 8 1.74 6.60 -8.55
CA CYS A 8 1.44 5.66 -7.46
C CYS A 8 -0.08 5.51 -7.34
N SER A 9 -0.59 4.30 -7.49
CA SER A 9 -2.01 3.94 -7.42
C SER A 9 -2.11 2.43 -7.27
N ILE A 10 -3.08 1.92 -6.51
CA ILE A 10 -3.14 0.50 -6.19
C ILE A 10 -3.15 -0.43 -7.41
N ILE A 11 -3.85 -0.07 -8.49
CA ILE A 11 -3.82 -0.84 -9.74
C ILE A 11 -2.58 -0.46 -10.56
N PRO A 12 -1.67 -1.41 -10.81
CA PRO A 12 -0.43 -1.11 -11.48
C PRO A 12 -0.66 -0.80 -12.98
N PRO A 13 0.10 0.14 -13.58
CA PRO A 13 -0.11 0.54 -14.97
C PRO A 13 0.02 -0.58 -16.00
N TYR A 14 0.74 -1.66 -15.71
CA TYR A 14 0.84 -2.80 -16.63
C TYR A 14 -0.49 -3.56 -16.75
N LEU A 15 -1.26 -3.67 -15.66
CA LEU A 15 -2.53 -4.38 -15.61
C LEU A 15 -3.58 -3.57 -16.37
N LEU A 16 -3.69 -2.27 -16.09
CA LEU A 16 -4.57 -1.36 -16.84
C LEU A 16 -4.24 -1.33 -18.34
N ARG A 17 -2.95 -1.35 -18.72
CA ARG A 17 -2.57 -1.42 -20.14
C ARG A 17 -2.96 -2.72 -20.81
N ARG A 18 -3.00 -3.82 -20.07
CA ARG A 18 -3.47 -5.10 -20.59
C ARG A 18 -4.98 -5.05 -20.81
N LEU A 19 -5.74 -4.63 -19.80
CA LEU A 19 -7.19 -4.45 -19.87
C LEU A 19 -7.60 -3.50 -21.00
N ALA A 20 -6.92 -2.36 -21.14
CA ALA A 20 -7.18 -1.37 -22.18
C ALA A 20 -6.97 -1.90 -23.63
N ARG A 21 -6.25 -3.02 -23.79
CA ARG A 21 -5.98 -3.66 -25.08
C ARG A 21 -6.90 -4.85 -25.37
N LEU A 22 -7.78 -5.23 -24.43
CA LEU A 22 -8.74 -6.30 -24.65
C LEU A 22 -9.64 -5.95 -25.84
N ASP A 23 -9.70 -6.88 -26.79
CA ASP A 23 -10.61 -6.84 -27.93
C ASP A 23 -11.67 -7.94 -27.75
N ALA A 24 -12.45 -7.78 -26.68
CA ALA A 24 -13.48 -8.71 -26.24
C ALA A 24 -14.76 -7.92 -25.95
N PRO A 25 -15.83 -8.04 -26.75
CA PRO A 25 -17.04 -7.23 -26.60
C PRO A 25 -17.66 -7.31 -25.20
N GLN A 26 -17.54 -8.46 -24.53
CA GLN A 26 -18.03 -8.70 -23.19
C GLN A 26 -17.24 -7.97 -22.08
N PHE A 27 -16.04 -7.47 -22.38
CA PHE A 27 -15.19 -6.70 -21.45
C PHE A 27 -14.97 -5.26 -21.93
N SER A 28 -15.90 -4.73 -22.73
CA SER A 28 -15.79 -3.38 -23.27
C SER A 28 -15.90 -2.30 -22.19
N GLY A 29 -16.57 -2.60 -21.07
CA GLY A 29 -16.61 -1.77 -19.86
C GLY A 29 -15.23 -1.64 -19.24
N ALA A 30 -14.61 -2.77 -18.87
CA ALA A 30 -13.27 -2.85 -18.30
C ALA A 30 -12.21 -2.22 -19.22
N ALA A 31 -12.28 -2.46 -20.53
CA ALA A 31 -11.33 -1.87 -21.48
C ALA A 31 -11.45 -0.34 -21.55
N ARG A 32 -12.65 0.23 -21.37
CA ARG A 32 -12.87 1.67 -21.31
C ARG A 32 -12.41 2.23 -19.96
N ALA A 33 -12.84 1.62 -18.87
CA ALA A 33 -12.47 1.97 -17.50
C ALA A 33 -10.94 2.02 -17.33
N ALA A 34 -10.23 1.00 -17.81
CA ALA A 34 -8.78 0.95 -17.76
C ALA A 34 -8.09 2.07 -18.56
N LYS A 35 -8.65 2.48 -19.70
CA LYS A 35 -8.13 3.63 -20.49
C LYS A 35 -8.30 4.94 -19.72
N GLU A 36 -9.45 5.14 -19.09
CA GLU A 36 -9.75 6.32 -18.27
C GLU A 36 -8.83 6.37 -17.05
N ALA A 37 -8.69 5.27 -16.31
CA ALA A 37 -7.77 5.15 -15.18
C ALA A 37 -6.31 5.46 -15.56
N LEU A 38 -5.84 5.00 -16.73
CA LEU A 38 -4.50 5.29 -17.24
C LEU A 38 -4.23 6.78 -17.51
N ILE A 39 -5.27 7.56 -17.82
CA ILE A 39 -5.16 9.02 -17.99
C ILE A 39 -4.94 9.67 -16.63
N HIS A 40 -5.72 9.28 -15.62
CA HIS A 40 -5.67 9.83 -14.26
C HIS A 40 -4.42 9.47 -13.47
N VAL A 41 -3.87 8.28 -13.70
CA VAL A 41 -2.55 7.90 -13.16
C VAL A 41 -1.47 8.96 -13.50
N ARG A 42 -1.63 9.70 -14.61
CA ARG A 42 -0.70 10.79 -14.99
C ARG A 42 -0.94 12.10 -14.23
N SER A 43 -2.16 12.39 -13.79
CA SER A 43 -2.51 13.67 -13.13
C SER A 43 -2.21 13.66 -11.62
N VAL A 44 -2.48 12.55 -10.93
CA VAL A 44 -2.21 12.36 -9.48
C VAL A 44 -0.73 12.55 -9.13
N HIS A 45 0.16 12.32 -10.10
CA HIS A 45 1.60 12.50 -10.01
C HIS A 45 2.06 13.88 -9.48
N ALA A 46 1.47 14.97 -9.97
CA ALA A 46 1.99 16.32 -9.70
C ALA A 46 1.79 16.77 -8.25
N ALA A 47 0.78 16.22 -7.55
CA ALA A 47 0.40 16.62 -6.21
C ALA A 47 1.29 16.01 -5.11
N ARG A 48 1.79 14.77 -5.31
CA ARG A 48 2.55 14.01 -4.29
C ARG A 48 4.05 14.34 -4.20
N THR A 49 4.63 14.99 -5.22
CA THR A 49 6.07 15.33 -5.23
C THR A 49 6.45 16.54 -4.36
N ALA A 50 5.50 17.19 -3.70
CA ALA A 50 5.80 18.26 -2.75
C ALA A 50 6.43 17.65 -1.48
N ALA A 51 7.66 18.08 -1.16
CA ALA A 51 8.34 17.66 0.06
C ALA A 51 7.50 18.05 1.29
N ALA A 52 7.11 17.06 2.08
CA ALA A 52 6.50 17.31 3.37
C ALA A 52 7.59 17.76 4.37
N PRO A 53 7.30 18.72 5.26
CA PRO A 53 8.25 19.13 6.29
C PRO A 53 8.56 17.94 7.21
N ALA A 54 9.86 17.71 7.47
CA ALA A 54 10.33 16.66 8.35
C ALA A 54 9.86 16.88 9.80
N ILE A 55 9.59 15.79 10.51
CA ILE A 55 9.26 15.82 11.94
C ILE A 55 10.55 16.11 12.73
N PRO A 56 10.60 17.15 13.58
CA PRO A 56 11.74 17.39 14.46
C PRO A 56 11.95 16.21 15.43
N PRO A 57 13.20 15.84 15.76
CA PRO A 57 13.45 14.85 16.81
C PRO A 57 12.85 15.34 18.13
N GLY A 58 12.00 14.54 18.78
CA GLY A 58 11.46 14.84 20.12
C GLY A 58 9.93 14.94 20.23
N VAL A 59 9.15 14.83 19.16
CA VAL A 59 7.67 14.78 19.23
C VAL A 59 7.16 13.34 19.48
N ARG A 60 7.85 12.57 20.33
CA ARG A 60 7.48 11.17 20.63
C ARG A 60 6.54 11.03 21.84
N ASP A 61 6.28 12.12 22.58
CA ASP A 61 5.61 12.07 23.88
C ASP A 61 4.15 12.59 23.89
N VAL A 62 3.54 12.84 22.72
CA VAL A 62 2.11 13.18 22.66
C VAL A 62 1.34 11.91 22.34
N GLN A 63 0.47 11.48 23.27
CA GLN A 63 -0.52 10.43 23.02
C GLN A 63 -1.22 10.71 21.67
N PRO A 64 -1.27 9.74 20.73
CA PRO A 64 -1.94 9.94 19.46
C PRO A 64 -3.36 10.47 19.67
N ALA A 65 -3.75 11.49 18.90
CA ALA A 65 -5.10 12.02 18.97
C ALA A 65 -6.10 10.95 18.49
N LEU A 66 -7.37 11.07 18.88
CA LEU A 66 -8.43 10.32 18.23
C LEU A 66 -8.48 10.69 16.73
N PRO A 67 -8.88 9.74 15.85
CA PRO A 67 -9.03 10.06 14.43
C PRO A 67 -10.05 11.18 14.23
N ASN A 68 -9.85 11.96 13.18
CA ASN A 68 -10.82 12.94 12.69
C ASN A 68 -11.05 12.65 11.21
N ARG A 69 -12.12 11.91 10.91
CA ARG A 69 -12.46 11.45 9.56
C ARG A 69 -13.56 12.30 8.92
N SER A 70 -13.42 12.55 7.62
CA SER A 70 -14.51 13.10 6.80
C SER A 70 -14.61 12.33 5.48
N ILE A 71 -15.79 11.80 5.19
CA ILE A 71 -16.09 11.08 3.95
C ILE A 71 -16.97 11.96 3.07
N TYR A 72 -16.61 11.99 1.80
CA TYR A 72 -17.27 12.75 0.75
C TYR A 72 -17.69 11.82 -0.39
N ASP A 73 -18.72 12.23 -1.11
CA ASP A 73 -19.25 11.57 -2.30
C ASP A 73 -19.06 12.47 -3.52
N ALA A 74 -18.33 11.96 -4.51
CA ALA A 74 -18.11 12.64 -5.79
C ALA A 74 -19.28 12.46 -6.79
N ALA A 75 -20.26 11.60 -6.49
CA ALA A 75 -21.46 11.32 -7.26
C ALA A 75 -21.18 10.98 -8.74
N GLY A 76 -20.12 10.19 -8.97
CA GLY A 76 -19.66 9.80 -10.30
C GLY A 76 -18.94 10.91 -11.09
N SER A 77 -18.65 12.05 -10.45
CA SER A 77 -17.82 13.11 -11.01
C SER A 77 -16.34 12.93 -10.61
N GLU A 78 -15.46 13.69 -11.24
CA GLU A 78 -14.03 13.71 -10.92
C GLU A 78 -13.63 14.95 -10.09
N ASN A 79 -14.61 15.66 -9.53
CA ASN A 79 -14.38 16.87 -8.72
C ASN A 79 -14.19 16.49 -7.24
N LEU A 80 -13.02 16.78 -6.69
CA LEU A 80 -12.69 16.53 -5.29
C LEU A 80 -12.91 17.77 -4.39
N PRO A 81 -13.27 17.60 -3.11
CA PRO A 81 -13.60 16.31 -2.46
C PRO A 81 -15.04 15.84 -2.72
N GLY A 82 -15.91 16.66 -3.32
CA GLY A 82 -17.33 16.33 -3.48
C GLY A 82 -18.18 16.75 -2.28
N LYS A 83 -19.32 16.08 -2.07
CA LYS A 83 -20.30 16.43 -1.02
C LYS A 83 -20.01 15.62 0.25
N PRO A 84 -19.95 16.23 1.45
CA PRO A 84 -19.76 15.46 2.68
C PRO A 84 -20.98 14.55 2.95
N VAL A 85 -20.70 13.29 3.29
CA VAL A 85 -21.70 12.25 3.56
C VAL A 85 -21.57 11.61 4.94
N ARG A 86 -20.38 11.64 5.55
CA ARG A 86 -20.15 11.14 6.92
C ARG A 86 -18.97 11.84 7.58
N LYS A 87 -19.09 12.23 8.84
CA LYS A 87 -18.01 12.83 9.64
C LYS A 87 -17.72 12.01 10.89
N GLU A 88 -16.60 12.36 11.55
CA GLU A 88 -16.21 11.74 12.81
C GLU A 88 -17.36 11.75 13.84
N GLY A 89 -17.68 10.56 14.35
CA GLY A 89 -18.74 10.35 15.34
C GLY A 89 -20.15 10.23 14.77
N GLU A 90 -20.36 10.44 13.48
CA GLU A 90 -21.68 10.24 12.84
C GLU A 90 -21.97 8.74 12.61
N PRO A 91 -23.26 8.33 12.69
CA PRO A 91 -23.66 6.96 12.38
C PRO A 91 -23.38 6.60 10.92
N GLU A 92 -23.53 5.32 10.59
CA GLU A 92 -23.47 4.83 9.20
C GLU A 92 -24.36 5.66 8.28
N SER A 93 -23.83 5.96 7.09
CA SER A 93 -24.48 6.79 6.10
C SER A 93 -25.55 6.03 5.30
N GLY A 94 -25.51 4.70 5.33
CA GLY A 94 -26.34 3.82 4.51
C GLY A 94 -25.75 3.55 3.13
N ASP A 95 -24.61 4.17 2.82
CA ASP A 95 -23.80 3.91 1.64
C ASP A 95 -22.61 3.02 2.03
N VAL A 96 -22.57 1.81 1.48
CA VAL A 96 -21.55 0.81 1.81
C VAL A 96 -20.14 1.28 1.47
N SER A 97 -19.93 2.03 0.38
CA SER A 97 -18.60 2.52 0.01
C SER A 97 -18.14 3.58 1.00
N ALA A 98 -19.03 4.51 1.38
CA ALA A 98 -18.71 5.55 2.35
C ALA A 98 -18.44 4.97 3.75
N ASP A 99 -19.20 3.96 4.16
CA ASP A 99 -19.07 3.33 5.47
C ASP A 99 -17.80 2.46 5.56
N GLU A 100 -17.48 1.68 4.51
CA GLU A 100 -16.22 0.95 4.39
C GLU A 100 -15.00 1.90 4.39
N ALA A 101 -15.06 3.02 3.68
CA ALA A 101 -14.00 4.03 3.68
C ALA A 101 -13.81 4.65 5.09
N TYR A 102 -14.91 5.00 5.76
CA TYR A 102 -14.88 5.55 7.12
C TYR A 102 -14.23 4.58 8.11
N ASP A 103 -14.64 3.32 8.07
CA ASP A 103 -14.11 2.29 8.96
C ASP A 103 -12.65 1.99 8.63
N GLY A 104 -12.31 1.82 7.35
CA GLY A 104 -10.95 1.53 6.90
C GLY A 104 -9.95 2.60 7.31
N LEU A 105 -10.28 3.89 7.15
CA LEU A 105 -9.47 5.00 7.66
C LEU A 105 -9.26 4.90 9.19
N GLY A 106 -10.31 4.53 9.93
CA GLY A 106 -10.25 4.33 11.37
C GLY A 106 -9.37 3.15 11.79
N HIS A 107 -9.48 2.02 11.08
CA HIS A 107 -8.63 0.84 11.29
C HIS A 107 -7.16 1.15 11.03
N THR A 108 -6.84 1.85 9.94
CA THR A 108 -5.47 2.28 9.65
C THR A 108 -4.93 3.21 10.73
N HIS A 109 -5.70 4.23 11.11
CA HIS A 109 -5.31 5.14 12.19
C HIS A 109 -5.02 4.37 13.49
N ARG A 110 -5.90 3.44 13.87
CA ARG A 110 -5.77 2.67 15.10
C ARG A 110 -4.49 1.85 15.17
N LEU A 111 -4.14 1.13 14.10
CA LEU A 111 -2.87 0.39 14.04
C LEU A 111 -1.69 1.35 14.31
N TYR A 112 -1.64 2.46 13.58
CA TYR A 112 -0.55 3.44 13.72
C TYR A 112 -0.47 4.07 15.10
N ALA A 113 -1.61 4.41 15.70
CA ALA A 113 -1.69 4.99 17.02
C ALA A 113 -1.32 3.98 18.12
N GLU A 114 -1.99 2.83 18.16
CA GLU A 114 -1.90 1.88 19.28
C GLU A 114 -0.62 1.04 19.24
N VAL A 115 -0.19 0.61 18.06
CA VAL A 115 1.00 -0.24 17.92
C VAL A 115 2.27 0.59 17.81
N PHE A 116 2.23 1.64 16.99
CA PHE A 116 3.41 2.42 16.60
C PHE A 116 3.51 3.80 17.27
N GLY A 117 2.53 4.20 18.10
CA GLY A 117 2.53 5.49 18.79
C GLY A 117 2.48 6.69 17.82
N ARG A 118 2.05 6.50 16.58
CA ARG A 118 2.05 7.53 15.54
C ARG A 118 0.73 8.28 15.53
N ASN A 119 0.79 9.60 15.66
CA ASN A 119 -0.39 10.47 15.55
C ASN A 119 -0.76 10.75 14.08
N SER A 120 -1.58 9.87 13.49
CA SER A 120 -2.02 9.94 12.08
C SER A 120 -0.90 9.89 11.03
N ILE A 121 -1.22 10.14 9.76
CA ILE A 121 -0.36 9.94 8.58
C ILE A 121 0.89 10.81 8.61
N ASP A 122 0.79 12.06 9.08
CA ASP A 122 1.93 12.99 9.14
C ASP A 122 2.65 13.00 10.51
N GLY A 123 2.18 12.20 11.47
CA GLY A 123 2.69 12.19 12.84
C GLY A 123 2.25 13.39 13.70
N ARG A 124 1.32 14.23 13.22
CA ARG A 124 0.83 15.43 13.90
C ARG A 124 -0.70 15.54 13.89
N GLY A 125 -1.40 14.42 13.69
CA GLY A 125 -2.86 14.39 13.74
C GLY A 125 -3.54 14.91 12.48
N LEU A 126 -2.94 14.71 11.30
CA LEU A 126 -3.58 15.00 10.02
C LEU A 126 -5.00 14.41 9.98
N PRO A 127 -6.05 15.22 9.65
CA PRO A 127 -7.38 14.69 9.39
C PRO A 127 -7.36 13.66 8.25
N LEU A 128 -8.24 12.66 8.33
CA LEU A 128 -8.33 11.58 7.37
C LEU A 128 -9.55 11.80 6.49
N ASP A 129 -9.32 12.43 5.34
CA ASP A 129 -10.37 12.70 4.37
C ASP A 129 -10.39 11.61 3.30
N ALA A 130 -11.58 11.21 2.86
CA ALA A 130 -11.77 10.29 1.74
C ALA A 130 -12.93 10.70 0.85
N THR A 131 -12.78 10.51 -0.46
CA THR A 131 -13.84 10.66 -1.46
C THR A 131 -14.18 9.31 -2.08
N VAL A 132 -15.45 8.93 -2.06
CA VAL A 132 -15.99 7.73 -2.74
C VAL A 132 -16.75 8.12 -4.02
N HIS A 133 -17.11 7.11 -4.83
CA HIS A 133 -17.81 7.26 -6.11
C HIS A 133 -17.11 8.22 -7.08
N PHE A 134 -15.77 8.17 -7.10
CA PHE A 134 -14.97 9.00 -7.97
C PHE A 134 -15.02 8.48 -9.41
N GLY A 135 -15.39 9.35 -10.35
CA GLY A 135 -15.49 9.01 -11.77
C GLY A 135 -16.56 7.95 -12.07
N LYS A 136 -16.60 7.46 -13.32
CA LYS A 136 -17.54 6.41 -13.75
C LYS A 136 -16.77 5.17 -14.14
N LEU A 137 -17.08 4.03 -13.51
CA LEU A 137 -16.33 2.78 -13.70
C LEU A 137 -14.83 3.00 -13.50
N TYR A 138 -14.45 3.61 -12.38
CA TYR A 138 -13.07 3.98 -12.14
C TYR A 138 -12.30 2.82 -11.49
N ASP A 139 -11.39 2.21 -12.24
CA ASP A 139 -10.61 1.04 -11.83
C ASP A 139 -9.35 1.43 -11.04
N ASN A 140 -9.51 2.23 -9.99
CA ASN A 140 -8.41 2.53 -9.10
C ASN A 140 -8.84 3.11 -7.74
N ALA A 141 -7.88 3.13 -6.83
CA ALA A 141 -7.87 3.99 -5.66
C ALA A 141 -6.48 4.63 -5.51
N PHE A 142 -6.43 5.79 -4.87
CA PHE A 142 -5.17 6.48 -4.61
C PHE A 142 -5.28 7.46 -3.45
N TRP A 143 -4.20 7.63 -2.70
CA TRP A 143 -3.96 8.86 -1.93
C TRP A 143 -3.56 10.01 -2.88
N ASP A 144 -4.00 11.25 -2.72
CA ASP A 144 -3.62 12.35 -3.65
C ASP A 144 -2.50 13.26 -3.10
N GLY A 145 -2.01 12.96 -1.89
CA GLY A 145 -1.13 13.84 -1.11
C GLY A 145 -1.86 14.54 0.04
N ARG A 146 -3.20 14.52 0.05
CA ARG A 146 -4.07 15.18 1.04
C ARG A 146 -5.24 14.31 1.50
N GLN A 147 -5.85 13.53 0.61
CA GLN A 147 -7.00 12.68 0.90
C GLN A 147 -6.94 11.36 0.12
N MET A 148 -7.75 10.41 0.56
CA MET A 148 -8.03 9.16 -0.16
C MET A 148 -9.10 9.36 -1.24
N VAL A 149 -8.96 8.68 -2.37
CA VAL A 149 -9.94 8.70 -3.46
C VAL A 149 -10.20 7.27 -3.91
N PHE A 150 -11.47 6.89 -4.00
CA PHE A 150 -11.90 5.53 -4.34
C PHE A 150 -12.85 5.54 -5.54
N GLY A 151 -12.54 4.69 -6.52
CA GLY A 151 -13.47 4.31 -7.57
C GLY A 151 -14.35 3.13 -7.18
N ASP A 152 -15.45 2.98 -7.91
CA ASP A 152 -16.40 1.88 -7.73
C ASP A 152 -16.03 0.61 -8.51
N GLY A 153 -14.95 0.64 -9.30
CA GLY A 153 -14.61 -0.42 -10.24
C GLY A 153 -15.56 -0.49 -11.43
N ASP A 154 -15.22 -1.33 -12.40
CA ASP A 154 -15.98 -1.51 -13.63
C ASP A 154 -17.11 -2.55 -13.52
N GLY A 155 -17.09 -3.39 -12.49
CA GLY A 155 -18.08 -4.44 -12.26
C GLY A 155 -17.92 -5.68 -13.16
N GLU A 156 -16.95 -5.69 -14.08
CA GLU A 156 -16.56 -6.85 -14.88
C GLU A 156 -15.26 -7.46 -14.32
N VAL A 157 -14.24 -6.64 -14.06
CA VAL A 157 -12.94 -7.06 -13.51
C VAL A 157 -12.80 -6.67 -12.05
N PHE A 158 -13.07 -5.41 -11.72
CA PHE A 158 -12.93 -4.87 -10.37
C PHE A 158 -14.29 -4.56 -9.73
N GLU A 159 -14.41 -4.96 -8.47
CA GLU A 159 -15.40 -4.47 -7.51
C GLU A 159 -14.98 -3.09 -6.97
N ARG A 160 -15.82 -2.49 -6.11
CA ARG A 160 -15.50 -1.23 -5.41
C ARG A 160 -14.21 -1.33 -4.60
N PHE A 161 -13.38 -0.29 -4.66
CA PHE A 161 -12.05 -0.30 -4.05
C PHE A 161 -12.05 -0.15 -2.53
N THR A 162 -13.14 0.35 -1.94
CA THR A 162 -13.33 0.43 -0.48
C THR A 162 -13.49 -0.93 0.19
N ARG A 163 -13.83 -1.97 -0.59
CA ARG A 163 -14.08 -3.32 -0.09
C ARG A 163 -12.84 -3.97 0.54
N SER A 164 -11.64 -3.58 0.11
CA SER A 164 -10.40 -4.18 0.56
C SER A 164 -9.69 -3.30 1.58
N LEU A 165 -9.71 -3.71 2.85
CA LEU A 165 -9.06 -2.97 3.93
C LEU A 165 -7.55 -2.85 3.72
N SER A 166 -6.90 -3.88 3.15
CA SER A 166 -5.47 -3.82 2.82
C SER A 166 -5.15 -2.76 1.77
N VAL A 167 -6.06 -2.46 0.84
CA VAL A 167 -5.92 -1.37 -0.15
C VAL A 167 -6.02 0.00 0.54
N ILE A 168 -6.98 0.18 1.44
CA ILE A 168 -7.11 1.43 2.20
C ILE A 168 -5.84 1.69 3.04
N GLY A 169 -5.36 0.66 3.75
CA GLY A 169 -4.12 0.74 4.54
C GLY A 169 -2.88 1.00 3.67
N HIS A 170 -2.80 0.38 2.50
CA HIS A 170 -1.72 0.58 1.52
C HIS A 170 -1.64 2.04 1.08
N GLU A 171 -2.76 2.61 0.63
CA GLU A 171 -2.75 3.98 0.10
C GLU A 171 -2.45 5.04 1.17
N LEU A 172 -2.97 4.87 2.39
CA LEU A 172 -2.63 5.74 3.51
C LEU A 172 -1.15 5.62 3.92
N THR A 173 -0.56 4.42 3.78
CA THR A 173 0.86 4.19 4.08
C THR A 173 1.79 4.92 3.12
N HIS A 174 1.38 5.20 1.87
CA HIS A 174 2.13 6.09 1.01
C HIS A 174 2.29 7.48 1.62
N GLY A 175 1.24 8.00 2.28
CA GLY A 175 1.32 9.24 3.05
C GLY A 175 2.32 9.15 4.21
N VAL A 176 2.35 8.04 4.94
CA VAL A 176 3.34 7.83 6.02
C VAL A 176 4.76 7.85 5.45
N THR A 177 4.99 7.18 4.33
CA THR A 177 6.28 7.18 3.63
C THR A 177 6.67 8.57 3.15
N GLN A 178 5.72 9.35 2.61
CA GLN A 178 5.92 10.74 2.18
C GLN A 178 6.37 11.64 3.35
N HIS A 179 5.79 11.46 4.53
CA HIS A 179 6.10 12.23 5.74
C HIS A 179 7.28 11.69 6.56
N THR A 180 8.02 10.70 6.05
CA THR A 180 9.15 10.06 6.75
C THR A 180 10.37 9.90 5.83
N ALA A 181 10.63 8.71 5.30
CA ALA A 181 11.80 8.41 4.47
C ALA A 181 11.75 9.09 3.09
N GLY A 182 10.57 9.45 2.59
CA GLY A 182 10.40 10.11 1.29
C GLY A 182 11.01 9.31 0.14
N MET A 183 10.91 7.97 0.20
CA MET A 183 11.53 7.09 -0.81
C MET A 183 11.01 7.41 -2.20
N ALA A 184 11.94 7.75 -3.10
CA ALA A 184 11.65 8.08 -4.47
C ALA A 184 10.96 6.90 -5.14
N TYR A 185 9.87 7.18 -5.85
CA TYR A 185 9.03 6.14 -6.45
C TYR A 185 9.62 5.61 -7.77
N ARG A 186 10.86 5.13 -7.72
CA ARG A 186 11.59 4.65 -8.90
C ARG A 186 12.55 3.53 -8.53
N ASN A 187 12.66 2.53 -9.41
CA ASN A 187 13.53 1.37 -9.27
C ASN A 187 13.34 0.70 -7.88
N GLN A 188 14.42 0.31 -7.22
CA GLN A 188 14.35 -0.33 -5.89
C GLN A 188 13.77 0.56 -4.80
N ALA A 189 14.02 1.88 -4.81
CA ALA A 189 13.42 2.78 -3.82
C ALA A 189 11.90 2.84 -3.96
N GLY A 190 11.39 2.81 -5.19
CA GLY A 190 9.95 2.74 -5.45
C GLY A 190 9.36 1.39 -5.12
N ALA A 191 10.07 0.29 -5.40
CA ALA A 191 9.64 -1.04 -4.98
C ALA A 191 9.63 -1.21 -3.46
N LEU A 192 10.54 -0.54 -2.73
CA LEU A 192 10.47 -0.44 -1.26
C LEU A 192 9.29 0.40 -0.80
N ASN A 193 9.00 1.53 -1.46
CA ASN A 193 7.82 2.35 -1.16
C ASN A 193 6.52 1.54 -1.29
N GLU A 194 6.35 0.84 -2.41
CA GLU A 194 5.25 -0.11 -2.64
C GLU A 194 5.20 -1.22 -1.59
N SER A 195 6.36 -1.82 -1.28
CA SER A 195 6.42 -2.90 -0.30
C SER A 195 6.07 -2.44 1.11
N MET A 196 6.47 -1.23 1.50
CA MET A 196 6.04 -0.64 2.77
C MET A 196 4.52 -0.47 2.79
N SER A 197 3.92 0.04 1.72
CA SER A 197 2.47 0.15 1.62
C SER A 197 1.75 -1.20 1.70
N ASP A 198 2.25 -2.22 1.00
CA ASP A 198 1.73 -3.59 1.10
C ASP A 198 1.88 -4.18 2.51
N VAL A 199 3.04 -4.02 3.14
CA VAL A 199 3.31 -4.51 4.51
C VAL A 199 2.34 -3.90 5.51
N PHE A 200 2.22 -2.57 5.54
CA PHE A 200 1.33 -1.94 6.51
C PHE A 200 -0.15 -2.10 6.14
N GLY A 201 -0.50 -2.22 4.85
CA GLY A 201 -1.84 -2.62 4.43
C GLY A 201 -2.23 -3.99 4.98
N ALA A 202 -1.36 -4.99 4.87
CA ALA A 202 -1.57 -6.31 5.46
C ALA A 202 -1.64 -6.24 7.01
N LEU A 203 -0.78 -5.45 7.65
CA LEU A 203 -0.83 -5.29 9.12
C LEU A 203 -2.12 -4.62 9.60
N VAL A 204 -2.69 -3.67 8.85
CA VAL A 204 -3.98 -3.04 9.18
C VAL A 204 -5.09 -4.08 9.18
N GLU A 205 -5.12 -4.92 8.15
CA GLU A 205 -6.11 -5.99 8.05
C GLU A 205 -5.95 -7.02 9.17
N GLN A 206 -4.73 -7.50 9.40
CA GLN A 206 -4.42 -8.46 10.47
C GLN A 206 -4.78 -7.90 11.84
N TYR A 207 -4.43 -6.64 12.13
CA TYR A 207 -4.75 -6.00 13.41
C TYR A 207 -6.25 -5.75 13.56
N SER A 208 -6.95 -5.41 12.49
CA SER A 208 -8.41 -5.24 12.52
C SER A 208 -9.12 -6.57 12.85
N LYS A 209 -8.64 -7.67 12.26
CA LYS A 209 -9.22 -9.01 12.45
C LYS A 209 -8.64 -9.77 13.65
N GLN A 210 -7.59 -9.23 14.29
CA GLN A 210 -6.80 -9.89 15.34
C GLN A 210 -6.23 -11.24 14.90
N GLU A 211 -5.73 -11.30 13.66
CA GLU A 211 -5.13 -12.50 13.07
C GLU A 211 -3.63 -12.57 13.33
N SER A 212 -3.15 -13.74 13.77
CA SER A 212 -1.71 -13.99 13.85
C SER A 212 -1.06 -14.05 12.45
N ALA A 213 0.27 -13.98 12.40
CA ALA A 213 1.04 -14.14 11.16
C ALA A 213 0.73 -15.47 10.43
N LYS A 214 0.34 -16.51 11.17
CA LYS A 214 -0.02 -17.82 10.61
C LYS A 214 -1.40 -17.81 9.95
N GLU A 215 -2.36 -17.10 10.55
CA GLU A 215 -3.77 -17.08 10.12
C GLU A 215 -4.00 -16.10 8.97
N ALA A 216 -3.24 -15.01 8.92
CA ALA A 216 -3.36 -13.97 7.91
C ALA A 216 -3.25 -14.50 6.48
N SER A 217 -4.03 -13.93 5.57
CA SER A 217 -4.03 -14.27 4.14
C SER A 217 -2.71 -13.89 3.44
N TRP A 218 -2.09 -12.78 3.87
CA TRP A 218 -0.93 -12.14 3.23
C TRP A 218 -1.19 -11.70 1.78
N LEU A 219 -2.45 -11.44 1.45
CA LEU A 219 -2.91 -10.98 0.15
C LEU A 219 -3.21 -9.48 0.20
N ILE A 220 -2.89 -8.76 -0.88
CA ILE A 220 -3.21 -7.34 -1.03
C ILE A 220 -4.29 -7.19 -2.10
N GLY A 221 -5.42 -6.59 -1.74
CA GLY A 221 -6.56 -6.49 -2.64
C GLY A 221 -7.43 -7.75 -2.68
N GLU A 222 -7.43 -8.57 -1.62
CA GLU A 222 -8.39 -9.67 -1.50
C GLU A 222 -9.82 -9.13 -1.60
N GLY A 223 -10.65 -9.79 -2.41
CA GLY A 223 -12.03 -9.40 -2.66
C GLY A 223 -12.23 -8.22 -3.62
N LEU A 224 -11.16 -7.68 -4.23
CA LEU A 224 -11.29 -6.65 -5.27
C LEU A 224 -11.73 -7.20 -6.62
N PHE A 225 -11.39 -8.45 -6.92
CA PHE A 225 -11.78 -9.05 -8.18
C PHE A 225 -13.23 -9.54 -8.14
N THR A 226 -13.93 -9.38 -9.26
CA THR A 226 -15.26 -10.00 -9.41
C THR A 226 -15.15 -11.52 -9.47
N ALA A 227 -16.28 -12.22 -9.36
CA ALA A 227 -16.32 -13.67 -9.48
C ALA A 227 -15.93 -14.21 -10.88
N GLN A 228 -15.73 -13.34 -11.87
CA GLN A 228 -15.34 -13.72 -13.24
C GLN A 228 -13.83 -13.87 -13.41
N VAL A 229 -13.03 -13.35 -12.47
CA VAL A 229 -11.57 -13.31 -12.56
C VAL A 229 -10.96 -14.49 -11.81
N GLU A 230 -10.04 -15.20 -12.45
CA GLU A 230 -9.23 -16.29 -11.88
C GLU A 230 -8.04 -15.71 -11.08
N GLY A 231 -8.35 -15.09 -9.94
CA GLY A 231 -7.36 -14.51 -9.04
C GLY A 231 -7.89 -14.34 -7.63
N SER A 232 -6.99 -14.44 -6.65
CA SER A 232 -7.35 -14.24 -5.24
C SER A 232 -7.18 -12.80 -4.78
N ALA A 233 -6.20 -12.09 -5.35
CA ALA A 233 -5.83 -10.73 -4.97
C ALA A 233 -4.88 -10.10 -6.01
N LEU A 234 -4.53 -8.82 -5.84
CA LEU A 234 -3.55 -8.15 -6.72
C LEU A 234 -2.13 -8.69 -6.53
N ARG A 235 -1.75 -9.00 -5.28
CA ARG A 235 -0.40 -9.41 -4.89
C ARG A 235 -0.43 -10.35 -3.69
N SER A 236 0.62 -11.15 -3.53
CA SER A 236 0.85 -11.97 -2.35
C SER A 236 2.20 -11.64 -1.73
N LEU A 237 2.21 -11.29 -0.43
CA LEU A 237 3.47 -11.14 0.31
C LEU A 237 4.11 -12.50 0.58
N ARG A 238 3.30 -13.54 0.79
CA ARG A 238 3.76 -14.90 1.07
C ARG A 238 4.42 -15.56 -0.14
N ALA A 239 3.78 -15.46 -1.30
CA ALA A 239 4.22 -16.08 -2.55
C ALA A 239 4.03 -15.11 -3.73
N PRO A 240 4.92 -14.12 -3.89
CA PRO A 240 4.86 -13.22 -5.05
C PRO A 240 4.87 -13.98 -6.37
N GLY A 241 4.03 -13.59 -7.32
CA GLY A 241 3.88 -14.26 -8.62
C GLY A 241 2.78 -15.32 -8.67
N THR A 242 1.98 -15.45 -7.61
CA THR A 242 0.90 -16.45 -7.51
C THR A 242 -0.48 -15.86 -7.18
N ALA A 243 -0.63 -14.54 -7.13
CA ALA A 243 -1.88 -13.92 -6.67
C ALA A 243 -3.03 -14.07 -7.69
N TYR A 244 -2.70 -14.16 -8.98
CA TYR A 244 -3.63 -14.40 -10.08
C TYR A 244 -2.92 -15.07 -11.26
N ASP A 245 -3.66 -15.89 -12.00
CA ASP A 245 -3.26 -16.50 -13.28
C ASP A 245 -4.53 -16.68 -14.11
N ASP A 246 -4.86 -15.65 -14.87
CA ASP A 246 -6.16 -15.46 -15.51
C ASP A 246 -5.96 -15.19 -17.01
N ASP A 247 -6.91 -15.62 -17.85
CA ASP A 247 -6.78 -15.48 -19.30
C ASP A 247 -6.86 -14.02 -19.76
N VAL A 248 -7.63 -13.18 -19.06
CA VAL A 248 -7.82 -11.75 -19.30
C VAL A 248 -6.69 -10.94 -18.65
N LEU A 249 -6.44 -11.09 -17.35
CA LEU A 249 -5.44 -10.34 -16.58
C LEU A 249 -4.00 -10.82 -16.81
N GLY A 250 -3.83 -12.05 -17.30
CA GLY A 250 -2.55 -12.72 -17.36
C GLY A 250 -2.13 -13.25 -16.01
N LYS A 251 -0.82 -13.46 -15.85
CA LYS A 251 -0.23 -13.97 -14.62
C LYS A 251 0.44 -12.87 -13.82
N ASP A 252 0.33 -12.95 -12.49
CA ASP A 252 1.09 -12.14 -11.55
C ASP A 252 2.60 -12.14 -11.89
N PRO A 253 3.19 -10.98 -12.27
CA PRO A 253 4.56 -10.90 -12.76
C PRO A 253 5.61 -10.73 -11.64
N GLN A 254 5.21 -10.71 -10.36
CA GLN A 254 6.14 -10.37 -9.28
C GLN A 254 7.21 -11.46 -9.06
N PRO A 255 8.52 -11.12 -9.05
CA PRO A 255 9.56 -12.03 -8.59
C PRO A 255 9.54 -12.15 -7.07
N ASP A 256 9.95 -13.32 -6.58
CA ASP A 256 10.03 -13.66 -5.17
C ASP A 256 11.46 -13.54 -4.59
N SER A 257 12.45 -13.22 -5.44
CA SER A 257 13.87 -13.15 -5.10
C SER A 257 14.66 -12.32 -6.13
N MET A 258 15.87 -11.88 -5.75
CA MET A 258 16.76 -11.12 -6.63
C MET A 258 17.24 -11.88 -7.87
N ASP A 259 17.17 -13.22 -7.88
CA ASP A 259 17.55 -14.04 -9.05
C ASP A 259 16.64 -13.76 -10.26
N SER A 260 15.38 -13.42 -9.99
CA SER A 260 14.37 -13.11 -10.99
C SER A 260 14.05 -11.61 -11.07
N TYR A 261 14.92 -10.74 -10.52
CA TYR A 261 14.71 -9.30 -10.52
C TYR A 261 14.49 -8.75 -11.94
N VAL A 262 13.38 -8.03 -12.13
CA VAL A 262 12.98 -7.53 -13.45
C VAL A 262 13.62 -6.16 -13.69
N ARG A 263 14.57 -6.11 -14.63
CA ARG A 263 15.17 -4.85 -15.13
C ARG A 263 14.30 -4.27 -16.24
N THR A 264 13.60 -3.19 -15.93
CA THR A 264 12.69 -2.53 -16.88
C THR A 264 12.72 -1.02 -16.71
N SER A 265 12.25 -0.27 -17.72
CA SER A 265 11.92 1.16 -17.59
C SER A 265 10.42 1.40 -17.45
N ALA A 266 9.60 0.37 -17.71
CA ALA A 266 8.17 0.42 -17.44
C ALA A 266 7.93 0.46 -15.93
N ASP A 267 6.74 0.90 -15.52
CA ASP A 267 6.33 0.86 -14.11
C ASP A 267 7.38 1.51 -13.18
N ASN A 268 7.96 2.62 -13.63
CA ASN A 268 9.00 3.36 -12.92
C ASN A 268 10.24 2.56 -12.53
N GLY A 269 10.60 1.56 -13.33
CA GLY A 269 11.67 0.64 -12.96
C GLY A 269 11.15 -0.62 -12.26
N GLY A 270 9.90 -0.99 -12.52
CA GLY A 270 9.24 -2.16 -11.93
C GLY A 270 9.00 -1.99 -10.43
N VAL A 271 8.39 -0.88 -10.01
CA VAL A 271 8.10 -0.61 -8.59
C VAL A 271 7.04 -1.56 -8.04
N HIS A 272 5.94 -1.79 -8.76
CA HIS A 272 4.92 -2.77 -8.37
C HIS A 272 5.37 -4.20 -8.69
N ILE A 273 6.22 -4.37 -9.71
CA ILE A 273 6.73 -5.69 -10.10
C ILE A 273 7.70 -6.18 -9.03
N ASN A 274 8.78 -5.44 -8.76
CA ASN A 274 9.86 -5.90 -7.90
C ASN A 274 9.57 -5.72 -6.39
N SER A 275 8.41 -5.19 -5.99
CA SER A 275 8.01 -5.11 -4.57
C SER A 275 7.75 -6.48 -3.94
N GLY A 276 7.51 -7.52 -4.74
CA GLY A 276 7.40 -8.91 -4.28
C GLY A 276 8.62 -9.38 -3.47
N ILE A 277 9.83 -8.94 -3.83
CA ILE A 277 11.08 -9.33 -3.17
C ILE A 277 11.12 -8.85 -1.71
N PRO A 278 11.01 -7.53 -1.40
CA PRO A 278 10.93 -7.05 -0.03
C PRO A 278 9.64 -7.45 0.70
N ASN A 279 8.51 -7.63 -0.01
CA ASN A 279 7.28 -8.17 0.56
C ASN A 279 7.48 -9.55 1.18
N ARG A 280 8.13 -10.44 0.41
CA ARG A 280 8.46 -11.79 0.88
C ARG A 280 9.47 -11.78 2.02
N ALA A 281 10.44 -10.86 2.03
CA ALA A 281 11.34 -10.70 3.17
C ALA A 281 10.59 -10.33 4.47
N PHE A 282 9.60 -9.45 4.39
CA PHE A 282 8.75 -9.15 5.55
C PHE A 282 7.95 -10.37 6.00
N TYR A 283 7.25 -11.04 5.06
CA TYR A 283 6.48 -12.25 5.36
C TYR A 283 7.36 -13.31 6.05
N LEU A 284 8.54 -13.63 5.50
CA LEU A 284 9.44 -14.62 6.07
C LEU A 284 9.93 -14.25 7.47
N THR A 285 10.13 -12.95 7.74
CA THR A 285 10.48 -12.48 9.08
C THR A 285 9.33 -12.72 10.05
N ALA A 286 8.10 -12.37 9.67
CA ALA A 286 6.90 -12.56 10.48
C ALA A 286 6.57 -14.05 10.70
N ASP A 287 6.68 -14.86 9.66
CA ASP A 287 6.45 -16.31 9.71
C ASP A 287 7.45 -17.01 10.63
N SER A 288 8.74 -16.62 10.55
CA SER A 288 9.80 -17.17 11.40
C SER A 288 9.62 -16.82 12.87
N LEU A 289 9.11 -15.63 13.20
CA LEU A 289 8.91 -15.18 14.58
C LEU A 289 7.58 -15.67 15.16
N GLY A 290 6.58 -15.93 14.31
CA GLY A 290 5.24 -16.29 14.73
C GLY A 290 4.54 -15.17 15.50
N GLY A 291 3.45 -15.51 16.19
CA GLY A 291 2.65 -14.52 16.92
C GLY A 291 2.03 -13.48 15.98
N ASN A 292 1.96 -12.23 16.40
CA ASN A 292 1.39 -11.16 15.59
C ASN A 292 2.47 -10.45 14.77
N ALA A 293 2.23 -10.25 13.47
CA ALA A 293 3.20 -9.59 12.62
C ALA A 293 3.39 -8.10 12.93
N TRP A 294 2.41 -7.45 13.59
CA TRP A 294 2.52 -6.04 14.00
C TRP A 294 3.39 -5.85 15.26
N ASP A 295 3.77 -6.93 15.96
CA ASP A 295 4.66 -6.87 17.13
C ASP A 295 6.12 -6.65 16.68
N ALA A 296 6.99 -7.65 16.82
CA ALA A 296 8.41 -7.49 16.46
C ALA A 296 8.65 -7.17 14.98
N PRO A 297 8.07 -7.90 13.99
CA PRO A 297 8.32 -7.62 12.57
C PRO A 297 7.89 -6.21 12.17
N GLY A 298 6.65 -5.83 12.49
CA GLY A 298 6.09 -4.52 12.19
C GLY A 298 6.88 -3.38 12.83
N ARG A 299 7.30 -3.53 14.10
CA ARG A 299 8.14 -2.53 14.79
C ARG A 299 9.50 -2.33 14.12
N ILE A 300 10.14 -3.39 13.63
CA ILE A 300 11.42 -3.31 12.92
C ILE A 300 11.26 -2.52 11.62
N TRP A 301 10.26 -2.85 10.80
CA TRP A 301 9.99 -2.14 9.54
C TRP A 301 9.58 -0.69 9.79
N TYR A 302 8.75 -0.43 10.82
CA TYR A 302 8.34 0.92 11.19
C TYR A 302 9.52 1.78 11.67
N ASN A 303 10.38 1.24 12.55
CA ASN A 303 11.57 1.96 13.02
C ASN A 303 12.54 2.24 11.86
N THR A 304 12.68 1.29 10.93
CA THR A 304 13.51 1.47 9.73
C THR A 304 13.00 2.61 8.84
N LEU A 305 11.68 2.68 8.61
CA LEU A 305 11.06 3.74 7.80
C LEU A 305 11.16 5.11 8.46
N THR A 306 10.96 5.17 9.78
CA THR A 306 10.78 6.43 10.52
C THR A 306 12.04 6.92 11.23
N GLY A 307 13.13 6.14 11.21
CA GLY A 307 14.40 6.46 11.86
C GLY A 307 15.19 7.62 11.25
N GLY A 308 14.74 8.20 10.13
CA GLY A 308 15.30 9.42 9.54
C GLY A 308 16.64 9.25 8.81
N THR A 309 17.18 8.03 8.74
CA THR A 309 18.46 7.73 8.07
C THR A 309 18.28 7.10 6.69
N MET A 310 17.06 6.75 6.31
CA MET A 310 16.78 6.09 5.03
C MET A 310 16.92 7.09 3.87
N PRO A 311 17.82 6.86 2.89
CA PRO A 311 17.96 7.74 1.75
C PRO A 311 16.77 7.59 0.80
N ALA A 312 16.35 8.70 0.17
CA ALA A 312 15.27 8.67 -0.83
C ALA A 312 15.56 7.72 -2.00
N THR A 313 16.83 7.41 -2.30
CA THR A 313 17.24 6.49 -3.36
C THR A 313 17.65 5.11 -2.82
N ALA A 314 17.10 4.68 -1.68
CA ALA A 314 17.44 3.42 -1.04
C ALA A 314 17.39 2.23 -2.00
N THR A 315 18.38 1.35 -1.88
CA THR A 315 18.40 0.04 -2.55
C THR A 315 17.92 -1.03 -1.58
N PHE A 316 17.56 -2.20 -2.10
CA PHE A 316 17.14 -3.33 -1.26
C PHE A 316 18.22 -3.70 -0.23
N SER A 317 19.51 -3.70 -0.62
CA SER A 317 20.61 -3.96 0.32
C SER A 317 20.76 -2.87 1.40
N VAL A 318 20.51 -1.60 1.07
CA VAL A 318 20.52 -0.52 2.08
C VAL A 318 19.39 -0.73 3.08
N PHE A 319 18.19 -1.02 2.58
CA PHE A 319 17.03 -1.26 3.43
C PHE A 319 17.18 -2.52 4.28
N ALA A 320 17.70 -3.61 3.71
CA ALA A 320 17.99 -4.85 4.44
C ALA A 320 18.93 -4.62 5.63
N ARG A 321 20.05 -3.92 5.42
CA ARG A 321 20.96 -3.53 6.51
C ARG A 321 20.28 -2.67 7.57
N ALA A 322 19.44 -1.73 7.15
CA ALA A 322 18.72 -0.87 8.07
C ALA A 322 17.72 -1.66 8.93
N THR A 323 16.98 -2.61 8.34
CA THR A 323 16.09 -3.51 9.12
C THR A 323 16.86 -4.39 10.11
N ALA A 324 18.02 -4.93 9.72
CA ALA A 324 18.85 -5.69 10.65
C ALA A 324 19.40 -4.81 11.78
N ALA A 325 19.82 -3.57 11.47
CA ALA A 325 20.25 -2.61 12.48
C ALA A 325 19.10 -2.21 13.43
N SER A 326 17.89 -1.99 12.91
CA SER A 326 16.70 -1.74 13.74
C SER A 326 16.33 -2.93 14.61
N ALA A 327 16.50 -4.17 14.13
CA ALA A 327 16.32 -5.36 14.97
C ALA A 327 17.35 -5.43 16.11
N VAL A 328 18.62 -5.09 15.83
CA VAL A 328 19.65 -4.98 16.88
C VAL A 328 19.31 -3.89 17.90
N GLU A 329 18.86 -2.71 17.44
CA GLU A 329 18.49 -1.59 18.32
C GLU A 329 17.34 -1.97 19.27
N LEU A 330 16.32 -2.67 18.75
CA LEU A 330 15.11 -2.99 19.50
C LEU A 330 15.26 -4.25 20.37
N PHE A 331 15.99 -5.26 19.91
CA PHE A 331 16.00 -6.61 20.51
C PHE A 331 17.41 -7.14 20.84
N GLY A 332 18.46 -6.45 20.39
CA GLY A 332 19.85 -6.84 20.62
C GLY A 332 20.45 -7.71 19.52
N THR A 333 21.78 -7.73 19.44
CA THR A 333 22.55 -8.54 18.49
C THR A 333 22.39 -10.03 18.77
N GLY A 334 22.07 -10.82 17.75
CA GLY A 334 21.88 -12.28 17.88
C GLY A 334 20.57 -12.67 18.57
N SER A 335 19.62 -11.74 18.66
CA SER A 335 18.24 -12.04 19.04
C SER A 335 17.54 -12.84 17.93
N PRO A 336 16.47 -13.60 18.26
CA PRO A 336 15.63 -14.27 17.26
C PRO A 336 15.15 -13.30 16.16
N GLU A 337 14.81 -12.06 16.53
CA GLU A 337 14.38 -11.01 15.61
C GLU A 337 15.47 -10.59 14.64
N HIS A 338 16.69 -10.36 15.14
CA HIS A 338 17.84 -10.02 14.31
C HIS A 338 18.17 -11.15 13.33
N ASP A 339 18.13 -12.40 13.80
CA ASP A 339 18.46 -13.55 12.97
C ASP A 339 17.37 -13.84 11.91
N ALA A 340 16.08 -13.69 12.28
CA ALA A 340 14.95 -13.82 11.35
C ALA A 340 15.03 -12.80 10.21
N VAL A 341 15.32 -11.53 10.51
CA VAL A 341 15.50 -10.49 9.49
C VAL A 341 16.63 -10.85 8.54
N ARG A 342 17.78 -11.29 9.08
CA ARG A 342 18.94 -11.65 8.26
C ARG A 342 18.62 -12.81 7.32
N GLN A 343 18.02 -13.87 7.86
CA GLN A 343 17.67 -15.06 7.10
C GLN A 343 16.62 -14.78 6.03
N ALA A 344 15.64 -13.91 6.31
CA ALA A 344 14.62 -13.53 5.35
C ALA A 344 15.22 -12.79 4.14
N TRP A 345 16.08 -11.79 4.35
CA TRP A 345 16.76 -11.08 3.26
C TRP A 345 17.70 -11.98 2.46
N GLU A 346 18.43 -12.88 3.13
CA GLU A 346 19.27 -13.87 2.46
C GLU A 346 18.44 -14.84 1.60
N THR A 347 17.27 -15.27 2.07
CA THR A 347 16.36 -16.16 1.34
C THR A 347 15.91 -15.53 0.03
N VAL A 348 15.55 -14.24 0.04
CA VAL A 348 15.19 -13.48 -1.18
C VAL A 348 16.41 -12.94 -1.94
N LYS A 349 17.62 -13.38 -1.58
CA LYS A 349 18.89 -13.09 -2.26
C LYS A 349 19.32 -11.61 -2.23
N VAL A 350 18.90 -10.86 -1.22
CA VAL A 350 19.37 -9.50 -0.95
C VAL A 350 20.49 -9.56 0.08
N LYS A 351 21.69 -9.12 -0.32
CA LYS A 351 22.85 -9.12 0.57
C LYS A 351 22.74 -8.01 1.62
N LEU A 352 22.91 -8.39 2.88
CA LEU A 352 23.15 -7.50 4.02
C LEU A 352 24.57 -6.94 3.96
#